data_AF-A0A7L4NBR1-F1
#
_entry.id   AF-A0A7L4NBR1-F1
#
_cell.length_a   1.000
_cell.length_b   1.000
_cell.length_c   1.000
_cell.angle_alpha   90.00
_cell.angle_beta   90.00
_cell.angle_gamma   90.00
#
_symmetry.space_group_name_H-M   'P 1'
#
loop_
_entity.id
_entity.type
_entity.pdbx_description
1 polymer ?
#
loop_
_entity_poly.entity_id
_entity_poly.type
_entity_poly.pdbx_seq_one_letter_code
_entity_poly.pdbx_strand_id
1 'polypeptide(L)'
;GAFLIPYILFLIIAGMPLFYMELALGQYNREGAATVWKICPVFKGVGYAVILIALYVGFYYNVIIAWSLYYLFSSFTFELPWTNCDNSWNSPNCTDPKLFNASVLGNGTKYSKYKLTPAAEFYERGVLHLHESRGIHDLGLPRWQLSLCLLVVVIILFFSLWKGVKTSGKVVWITATLPYVVLFVLLIHGITLPGAYNGINAYLHIDFRRLKEATVWIDAATQIFYSLGAGFGVLIAFASYNKFDNNCYRDALLTSTINCVTSFISGFAIFSILGYMAHEHKVKIEDVATEGAGLVFILYPEAISTLSGSTFWAVVFFIMLLTLGIDSSMGGMEAVITGLADDFQILKQHRKLFTFGVSFGTFLLALFCITN
;
A
#
# COMPACT_ATOMS: atom_id res chain seq x y z
N GLY A 1 1.54 -21.69 -3.74
CA GLY A 1 2.48 -22.47 -2.89
C GLY A 1 3.93 -22.42 -3.34
N ALA A 2 4.28 -22.92 -4.54
CA ALA A 2 5.68 -23.07 -4.97
C ALA A 2 6.52 -21.78 -4.97
N PHE A 3 5.89 -20.61 -5.15
CA PHE A 3 6.51 -19.27 -5.08
C PHE A 3 7.26 -19.00 -3.77
N LEU A 4 6.90 -19.67 -2.67
CA LEU A 4 7.58 -19.49 -1.38
C LEU A 4 9.06 -19.92 -1.44
N ILE A 5 9.44 -20.82 -2.34
CA ILE A 5 10.83 -21.28 -2.50
C ILE A 5 11.73 -20.12 -2.97
N PRO A 6 11.51 -19.51 -4.14
CA PRO A 6 12.31 -18.37 -4.57
C PRO A 6 12.16 -17.16 -3.63
N TYR A 7 10.97 -16.95 -3.05
CA TYR A 7 10.73 -15.87 -2.08
C TYR A 7 11.62 -15.98 -0.84
N ILE A 8 11.64 -17.15 -0.18
CA ILE A 8 12.47 -17.41 1.01
C ILE A 8 13.97 -17.39 0.64
N LEU A 9 14.33 -17.91 -0.54
CA LEU A 9 15.71 -17.85 -0.99
C LEU A 9 16.19 -16.40 -1.10
N PHE A 10 15.49 -15.54 -1.85
CA PHE A 10 15.85 -14.13 -2.01
C PHE A 10 15.80 -13.35 -0.70
N LEU A 11 14.87 -13.69 0.20
CA LEU A 11 14.85 -13.13 1.55
C LEU A 11 16.18 -13.39 2.28
N ILE A 12 16.69 -14.63 2.27
CA ILE A 12 17.89 -15.00 3.02
C ILE A 12 19.16 -14.47 2.35
N ILE A 13 19.27 -14.57 1.02
CA ILE A 13 20.53 -14.25 0.31
C ILE A 13 20.70 -12.76 0.00
N ALA A 14 19.61 -12.01 -0.13
CA ALA A 14 19.65 -10.61 -0.57
C ALA A 14 18.86 -9.68 0.35
N GLY A 15 17.60 -10.01 0.65
CA GLY A 15 16.70 -9.17 1.44
C GLY A 15 17.23 -8.86 2.83
N MET A 16 17.42 -9.88 3.68
CA MET A 16 17.94 -9.71 5.05
C MET A 16 19.34 -9.11 5.08
N PRO A 17 20.32 -9.54 4.24
CA PRO A 17 21.63 -8.92 4.20
C PRO A 17 21.60 -7.42 3.87
N LEU A 18 20.83 -7.00 2.85
CA LEU A 18 20.72 -5.59 2.48
C LEU A 18 20.01 -4.77 3.56
N PHE A 19 18.93 -5.31 4.13
CA PHE A 19 18.20 -4.70 5.23
C PHE A 19 19.10 -4.48 6.46
N TYR A 20 19.86 -5.52 6.84
CA TYR A 20 20.81 -5.44 7.94
C TYR A 20 21.94 -4.44 7.64
N MET A 21 22.48 -4.44 6.42
CA MET A 21 23.51 -3.51 6.00
C MET A 21 23.07 -2.06 6.17
N GLU A 22 21.89 -1.67 5.70
CA GLU A 22 21.40 -0.30 5.85
C GLU A 22 21.18 0.11 7.30
N LEU A 23 20.62 -0.79 8.13
CA LEU A 23 20.45 -0.53 9.56
C LEU A 23 21.80 -0.35 10.27
N ALA A 24 22.77 -1.24 10.01
CA ALA A 24 24.09 -1.15 10.60
C ALA A 24 24.82 0.12 10.15
N LEU A 25 24.71 0.46 8.85
CA LEU A 25 25.32 1.64 8.27
C LEU A 25 24.77 2.93 8.88
N GLY A 26 23.44 3.05 8.98
CA GLY A 26 22.79 4.20 9.60
C GLY A 26 23.13 4.34 11.08
N GLN A 27 23.06 3.24 11.86
CA GLN A 27 23.37 3.27 13.29
C GLN A 27 24.83 3.60 13.59
N TYR A 28 25.77 3.05 12.82
CA TYR A 28 27.20 3.29 13.02
C TYR A 28 27.59 4.73 12.69
N ASN A 29 27.09 5.28 11.58
CA ASN A 29 27.48 6.62 11.11
C ASN A 29 26.66 7.75 11.73
N ARG A 30 25.45 7.47 12.25
CA ARG A 30 24.52 8.43 12.85
C ARG A 30 24.18 9.61 11.93
N GLU A 31 24.00 9.30 10.66
CA GLU A 31 23.81 10.25 9.58
C GLU A 31 22.73 9.75 8.62
N GLY A 32 22.03 10.68 7.97
CA GLY A 32 21.06 10.38 6.92
C GLY A 32 21.67 9.80 5.64
N ALA A 33 20.79 9.41 4.71
CA ALA A 33 21.14 8.65 3.51
C ALA A 33 22.13 9.35 2.55
N ALA A 34 22.22 10.69 2.54
CA ALA A 34 23.21 11.42 1.74
C ALA A 34 24.59 11.50 2.40
N THR A 35 24.62 11.81 3.69
CA THR A 35 25.84 12.07 4.44
C THR A 35 26.59 10.78 4.80
N VAL A 36 25.88 9.66 4.95
CA VAL A 36 26.46 8.33 5.19
C VAL A 36 27.51 7.91 4.15
N TRP A 37 27.42 8.44 2.92
CA TRP A 37 28.39 8.20 1.85
C TRP A 37 29.73 8.89 2.04
N LYS A 38 29.97 9.57 3.17
CA LYS A 38 31.34 9.97 3.59
C LYS A 38 32.33 8.80 3.61
N ILE A 39 31.82 7.57 3.74
CA ILE A 39 32.60 6.32 3.61
C ILE A 39 33.25 6.20 2.23
N CYS A 40 32.55 6.62 1.17
CA CYS A 40 33.07 6.65 -0.19
C CYS A 40 32.55 7.91 -0.92
N PRO A 41 33.28 9.04 -0.82
CA PRO A 41 32.81 10.33 -1.35
C PRO A 41 32.47 10.34 -2.84
N VAL A 42 33.13 9.46 -3.64
CA VAL A 42 32.83 9.27 -5.06
C VAL A 42 31.37 8.84 -5.29
N PHE A 43 30.79 8.10 -4.33
CA PHE A 43 29.42 7.63 -4.38
C PHE A 43 28.42 8.49 -3.60
N LYS A 44 28.78 9.73 -3.20
CA LYS A 44 27.83 10.66 -2.54
C LYS A 44 26.54 10.87 -3.36
N GLY A 45 26.64 10.80 -4.69
CA GLY A 45 25.48 10.87 -5.59
C GLY A 45 24.42 9.78 -5.36
N VAL A 46 24.81 8.60 -4.87
CA VAL A 46 23.87 7.50 -4.56
C VAL A 46 22.89 7.95 -3.48
N GLY A 47 23.36 8.63 -2.43
CA GLY A 47 22.50 9.11 -1.36
C GLY A 47 21.47 10.15 -1.81
N TYR A 48 21.86 11.09 -2.69
CA TYR A 48 20.90 12.04 -3.27
C TYR A 48 19.91 11.36 -4.22
N ALA A 49 20.35 10.36 -4.99
CA ALA A 49 19.45 9.58 -5.84
C ALA A 49 18.37 8.87 -5.01
N VAL A 50 18.76 8.27 -3.88
CA VAL A 50 17.83 7.64 -2.94
C VAL A 50 16.82 8.65 -2.35
N ILE A 51 17.29 9.84 -1.96
CA ILE A 51 16.41 10.93 -1.49
C ILE A 51 15.43 11.35 -2.57
N LEU A 52 15.89 11.48 -3.82
CA LEU A 52 15.03 11.85 -4.95
C LEU A 52 13.97 10.78 -5.24
N ILE A 53 14.34 9.50 -5.19
CA ILE A 53 13.41 8.38 -5.34
C ILE A 53 12.34 8.43 -4.25
N ALA A 54 12.73 8.60 -2.98
CA ALA A 54 11.79 8.72 -1.87
C ALA A 54 10.83 9.92 -2.04
N LEU A 55 11.33 11.04 -2.57
CA LEU A 55 10.51 12.21 -2.90
C LEU A 55 9.48 11.90 -3.99
N TYR A 56 9.89 11.21 -5.07
CA TYR A 56 8.98 10.80 -6.15
C TYR A 56 7.90 9.82 -5.69
N VAL A 57 8.26 8.87 -4.83
CA VAL A 57 7.28 7.97 -4.20
C VAL A 57 6.25 8.78 -3.40
N GLY A 58 6.70 9.80 -2.68
CA GLY A 58 5.82 10.72 -1.95
C GLY A 58 4.78 11.44 -2.82
N PHE A 59 5.00 11.61 -4.12
CA PHE A 59 4.04 12.28 -5.01
C PHE A 59 2.82 11.42 -5.32
N TYR A 60 3.00 10.12 -5.58
CA TYR A 60 1.89 9.24 -5.94
C TYR A 60 1.39 8.38 -4.78
N TYR A 61 2.25 8.02 -3.82
CA TYR A 61 1.83 7.13 -2.73
C TYR A 61 0.81 7.79 -1.80
N ASN A 62 0.96 9.09 -1.54
CA ASN A 62 0.00 9.88 -0.76
C ASN A 62 -1.40 9.92 -1.37
N VAL A 63 -1.52 9.74 -2.69
CA VAL A 63 -2.81 9.68 -3.38
C VAL A 63 -3.57 8.41 -3.01
N ILE A 64 -2.89 7.27 -2.83
CA ILE A 64 -3.50 6.02 -2.38
C ILE A 64 -4.10 6.20 -0.99
N ILE A 65 -3.38 6.88 -0.09
CA ILE A 65 -3.86 7.21 1.26
C ILE A 65 -5.08 8.13 1.19
N ALA A 66 -5.08 9.11 0.28
CA ALA A 66 -6.21 10.00 0.06
C ALA A 66 -7.44 9.24 -0.47
N TRP A 67 -7.27 8.25 -1.35
CA TRP A 67 -8.36 7.36 -1.76
C TRP A 67 -8.89 6.55 -0.59
N SER A 68 -8.03 5.97 0.26
CA SER A 68 -8.47 5.27 1.47
C SER A 68 -9.27 6.16 2.41
N LEU A 69 -8.87 7.43 2.57
CA LEU A 69 -9.61 8.39 3.37
C LEU A 69 -10.96 8.76 2.74
N TYR A 70 -11.03 8.91 1.41
CA TYR A 70 -12.27 9.17 0.69
C TYR A 70 -13.26 8.01 0.87
N TYR A 71 -12.80 6.77 0.72
CA TYR A 71 -13.62 5.58 0.95
C TYR A 71 -14.04 5.44 2.41
N LEU A 72 -13.18 5.78 3.36
CA LEU A 72 -13.53 5.82 4.78
C LEU A 72 -14.69 6.78 5.03
N PHE A 73 -14.64 8.01 4.51
CA PHE A 73 -15.74 8.96 4.64
C PHE A 73 -17.01 8.48 3.93
N SER A 74 -16.86 7.87 2.74
CA SER A 74 -17.96 7.30 1.98
C SER A 74 -18.57 6.05 2.64
N SER A 75 -17.89 5.45 3.63
CA SER A 75 -18.38 4.29 4.37
C SER A 75 -19.36 4.67 5.49
N PHE A 76 -19.45 5.94 5.91
CA PHE A 76 -20.34 6.36 7.00
C PHE A 76 -21.80 6.53 6.54
N THR A 77 -22.38 5.45 6.04
CA THR A 77 -23.76 5.34 5.55
C THR A 77 -24.30 3.95 5.87
N PHE A 78 -25.63 3.82 5.95
CA PHE A 78 -26.29 2.52 6.14
C PHE A 78 -26.18 1.62 4.90
N GLU A 79 -26.23 2.22 3.71
CA GLU A 79 -26.06 1.53 2.45
C GLU A 79 -24.80 2.05 1.76
N LEU A 80 -23.84 1.15 1.51
CA LEU A 80 -22.54 1.52 0.95
C LEU A 80 -22.69 1.96 -0.51
N PRO A 81 -22.02 3.05 -0.95
CA PRO A 81 -22.20 3.61 -2.29
C PRO A 81 -21.85 2.66 -3.45
N TRP A 82 -21.01 1.66 -3.19
CA TRP A 82 -20.57 0.66 -4.16
C TRP A 82 -21.40 -0.64 -4.13
N THR A 83 -22.61 -0.61 -3.57
CA THR A 83 -23.47 -1.81 -3.49
C THR A 83 -24.34 -1.96 -4.74
N ASN A 84 -24.91 -0.86 -5.26
CA ASN A 84 -25.91 -0.88 -6.32
C ASN A 84 -25.51 -0.01 -7.53
N CYS A 85 -26.18 -0.23 -8.66
CA CYS A 85 -26.00 0.54 -9.90
C CYS A 85 -26.91 1.78 -10.03
N ASP A 86 -27.66 2.14 -8.99
CA ASP A 86 -28.69 3.19 -9.05
C ASP A 86 -28.15 4.59 -8.67
N ASN A 87 -26.89 4.88 -8.95
CA ASN A 87 -26.27 6.16 -8.62
C ASN A 87 -26.02 7.03 -9.85
N SER A 88 -25.82 8.34 -9.64
CA SER A 88 -25.59 9.30 -10.71
C SER A 88 -24.31 9.07 -11.53
N TRP A 89 -23.31 8.39 -10.96
CA TRP A 89 -22.05 8.04 -11.64
C TRP A 89 -22.15 6.75 -12.46
N ASN A 90 -23.21 5.95 -12.25
CA ASN A 90 -23.32 4.65 -12.90
C ASN A 90 -23.64 4.78 -14.40
N SER A 91 -23.09 3.87 -15.20
CA SER A 91 -23.42 3.77 -16.61
C SER A 91 -24.66 2.89 -16.83
N PRO A 92 -25.34 3.00 -17.99
CA PRO A 92 -26.42 2.06 -18.33
C PRO A 92 -25.98 0.60 -18.41
N ASN A 93 -24.67 0.34 -18.51
CA ASN A 93 -24.10 -0.99 -18.59
C ASN A 93 -23.67 -1.53 -17.21
N CYS A 94 -23.91 -0.78 -16.13
CA CYS A 94 -23.66 -1.27 -14.78
C CYS A 94 -24.54 -2.49 -14.50
N THR A 95 -23.93 -3.56 -14.04
CA THR A 95 -24.61 -4.83 -13.77
C THR A 95 -24.41 -5.23 -12.34
N ASP A 96 -25.51 -5.44 -11.62
CA ASP A 96 -25.47 -6.02 -10.27
C ASP A 96 -24.92 -7.46 -10.36
N PRO A 97 -23.84 -7.78 -9.62
CA PRO A 97 -23.31 -9.12 -9.49
C PRO A 97 -24.34 -10.22 -9.18
N LYS A 98 -25.45 -9.88 -8.49
CA LYS A 98 -26.53 -10.82 -8.12
C LYS A 98 -27.45 -11.19 -9.29
N LEU A 99 -27.49 -10.38 -10.35
CA LEU A 99 -28.33 -10.59 -11.54
C LEU A 99 -27.62 -11.40 -12.64
N PHE A 100 -26.38 -11.84 -12.42
CA PHE A 100 -25.64 -12.65 -13.38
C PHE A 100 -26.19 -14.08 -13.46
N ASN A 101 -26.99 -14.34 -14.51
CA ASN A 101 -27.22 -15.70 -15.00
C ASN A 101 -26.02 -16.13 -15.85
N ALA A 102 -25.53 -17.36 -15.63
CA ALA A 102 -24.38 -17.96 -16.30
C ALA A 102 -24.47 -18.01 -17.86
N SER A 103 -25.63 -17.69 -18.44
CA SER A 103 -25.88 -17.64 -19.88
C SER A 103 -25.28 -16.43 -20.60
N VAL A 104 -24.87 -15.37 -19.89
CA VAL A 104 -24.29 -14.15 -20.50
C VAL A 104 -22.75 -14.22 -20.61
N LEU A 105 -22.12 -15.23 -19.99
CA LEU A 105 -20.72 -15.60 -20.24
C LEU A 105 -20.62 -16.35 -21.57
N GLY A 106 -20.82 -15.63 -22.68
CA GLY A 106 -20.35 -16.07 -23.98
C GLY A 106 -18.85 -16.40 -23.91
N ASN A 107 -18.42 -17.43 -24.65
CA ASN A 107 -17.04 -17.90 -24.75
C ASN A 107 -16.02 -16.74 -24.76
N GLY A 108 -15.44 -16.40 -23.60
CA GLY A 108 -14.29 -15.51 -23.48
C GLY A 108 -14.43 -14.22 -22.66
N THR A 109 -15.58 -13.90 -22.04
CA THR A 109 -15.70 -12.65 -21.26
C THR A 109 -15.29 -12.82 -19.79
N LYS A 110 -14.02 -12.49 -19.46
CA LYS A 110 -13.51 -12.43 -18.08
C LYS A 110 -14.30 -11.44 -17.21
N TYR A 111 -14.87 -11.90 -16.09
CA TYR A 111 -15.74 -11.13 -15.18
C TYR A 111 -15.11 -9.80 -14.69
N SER A 112 -13.82 -9.80 -14.31
CA SER A 112 -13.10 -8.58 -13.92
C SER A 112 -12.70 -7.65 -15.07
N LYS A 113 -12.67 -8.14 -16.31
CA LYS A 113 -12.12 -7.37 -17.44
C LYS A 113 -13.06 -6.26 -17.89
N TYR A 114 -14.35 -6.34 -17.59
CA TYR A 114 -15.34 -5.38 -18.07
C TYR A 114 -15.66 -4.25 -17.11
N LYS A 115 -15.18 -4.27 -15.85
CA LYS A 115 -15.36 -3.15 -14.88
C LYS A 115 -16.82 -2.66 -14.77
N LEU A 116 -17.79 -3.56 -14.93
CA LEU A 116 -19.23 -3.24 -14.93
C LEU A 116 -19.87 -3.43 -13.56
N THR A 117 -19.10 -3.78 -12.52
CA THR A 117 -19.65 -3.94 -11.18
C THR A 117 -19.89 -2.57 -10.54
N PRO A 118 -20.89 -2.45 -9.64
CA PRO A 118 -21.12 -1.22 -8.87
C PRO A 118 -19.86 -0.66 -8.21
N ALA A 119 -19.01 -1.54 -7.67
CA ALA A 119 -17.75 -1.17 -7.03
C ALA A 119 -16.69 -0.67 -8.02
N ALA A 120 -16.60 -1.28 -9.21
CA ALA A 120 -15.70 -0.83 -10.25
C ALA A 120 -16.10 0.55 -10.79
N GLU A 121 -17.39 0.75 -11.06
CA GLU A 121 -17.88 2.05 -11.51
C GLU A 121 -17.82 3.11 -10.41
N PHE A 122 -18.05 2.75 -9.14
CA PHE A 122 -17.82 3.67 -8.04
C PHE A 122 -16.37 4.14 -8.01
N TYR A 123 -15.40 3.23 -8.12
CA TYR A 123 -13.98 3.60 -8.14
C TYR A 123 -13.63 4.48 -9.36
N GLU A 124 -13.94 4.04 -10.58
CA GLU A 124 -13.47 4.71 -11.78
C GLU A 124 -14.28 5.95 -12.16
N ARG A 125 -15.61 5.88 -11.99
CA ARG A 125 -16.51 6.96 -12.40
C ARG A 125 -16.91 7.84 -11.22
N GLY A 126 -17.13 7.27 -10.05
CA GLY A 126 -17.50 8.03 -8.84
C GLY A 126 -16.32 8.71 -8.15
N VAL A 127 -15.23 7.98 -7.89
CA VAL A 127 -14.06 8.50 -7.15
C VAL A 127 -13.08 9.20 -8.08
N LEU A 128 -12.62 8.50 -9.12
CA LEU A 128 -11.54 8.98 -9.99
C LEU A 128 -12.02 9.88 -11.13
N HIS A 129 -13.26 9.72 -11.60
CA HIS A 129 -13.78 10.38 -12.80
C HIS A 129 -12.95 10.09 -14.08
N LEU A 130 -12.33 8.91 -14.14
CA LEU A 130 -11.45 8.49 -15.24
C LEU A 130 -12.12 8.50 -16.62
N HIS A 131 -13.44 8.34 -16.64
CA HIS A 131 -14.25 8.39 -17.86
C HIS A 131 -14.34 9.78 -18.50
N GLU A 132 -13.96 10.85 -17.78
CA GLU A 132 -13.92 12.22 -18.30
C GLU A 132 -12.61 12.51 -19.03
N SER A 133 -11.53 11.77 -18.73
CA SER A 133 -10.23 11.92 -19.38
C SER A 133 -10.12 11.08 -20.66
N ARG A 134 -9.48 11.65 -21.69
CA ARG A 134 -9.09 10.92 -22.91
C ARG A 134 -7.70 10.29 -22.84
N GLY A 135 -7.03 10.42 -21.69
CA GLY A 135 -5.69 9.92 -21.41
C GLY A 135 -4.79 10.99 -20.79
N ILE A 136 -3.50 10.68 -20.62
CA ILE A 136 -2.54 11.53 -19.89
C ILE A 136 -2.37 12.97 -20.46
N HIS A 137 -2.74 13.18 -21.72
CA HIS A 137 -2.70 14.50 -22.36
C HIS A 137 -3.89 15.39 -21.96
N ASP A 138 -4.93 14.82 -21.36
CA ASP A 138 -6.17 15.46 -20.96
C ASP A 138 -6.49 15.09 -19.50
N LEU A 139 -5.73 15.68 -18.58
CA LEU A 139 -5.84 15.41 -17.15
C LEU A 139 -7.12 16.03 -16.53
N GLY A 140 -7.69 17.05 -17.15
CA GLY A 140 -8.78 17.82 -16.52
C GLY A 140 -8.33 18.57 -15.25
N LEU A 141 -9.26 18.79 -14.33
CA LEU A 141 -9.01 19.54 -13.09
C LEU A 141 -8.83 18.60 -11.89
N PRO A 142 -8.01 18.96 -10.88
CA PRO A 142 -7.93 18.21 -9.63
C PRO A 142 -9.29 18.06 -8.96
N ARG A 143 -9.67 16.82 -8.63
CA ARG A 143 -10.91 16.50 -7.93
C ARG A 143 -10.90 17.18 -6.57
N TRP A 144 -11.88 18.06 -6.28
CA TRP A 144 -11.87 18.82 -5.03
C TRP A 144 -12.03 17.94 -3.79
N GLN A 145 -12.82 16.86 -3.88
CA GLN A 145 -12.99 15.93 -2.75
C GLN A 145 -11.68 15.18 -2.44
N LEU A 146 -10.98 14.71 -3.47
CA LEU A 146 -9.68 14.07 -3.32
C LEU A 146 -8.61 15.07 -2.88
N SER A 147 -8.67 16.31 -3.37
CA SER A 147 -7.79 17.40 -2.93
C SER A 147 -7.93 17.66 -1.42
N LEU A 148 -9.16 17.64 -0.90
CA LEU A 148 -9.41 17.79 0.53
C LEU A 148 -8.91 16.57 1.33
N CYS A 149 -9.15 15.35 0.84
CA CYS A 149 -8.62 14.14 1.47
C CYS A 149 -7.08 14.15 1.51
N LEU A 150 -6.45 14.52 0.40
CA LEU A 150 -5.00 14.66 0.29
C LEU A 150 -4.45 15.74 1.23
N LEU A 151 -5.14 16.88 1.35
CA LEU A 151 -4.78 17.93 2.30
C LEU A 151 -4.81 17.40 3.75
N VAL A 152 -5.85 16.65 4.13
CA VAL A 152 -5.94 16.02 5.45
C VAL A 152 -4.79 15.03 5.68
N VAL A 153 -4.49 14.17 4.70
CA VAL A 153 -3.36 13.24 4.77
C VAL A 153 -2.04 13.98 4.99
N VAL A 154 -1.79 15.03 4.23
CA VAL A 154 -0.55 15.83 4.35
C VAL A 154 -0.47 16.54 5.69
N ILE A 155 -1.58 17.05 6.22
CA ILE A 155 -1.64 17.63 7.58
C ILE A 155 -1.28 16.58 8.64
N ILE A 156 -1.83 15.37 8.54
CA ILE A 156 -1.50 14.26 9.45
C ILE A 156 -0.01 13.92 9.37
N LEU A 157 0.55 13.80 8.17
CA LEU A 157 1.97 13.52 7.97
C LEU A 157 2.86 14.63 8.52
N PHE A 158 2.51 15.90 8.27
CA PHE A 158 3.23 17.04 8.80
C PHE A 158 3.31 17.00 10.34
N PHE A 159 2.17 16.87 11.03
CA PHE A 159 2.14 16.83 12.49
C PHE A 159 2.79 15.56 13.07
N SER A 160 2.83 14.47 12.31
CA SER A 160 3.54 13.25 12.71
C SER A 160 5.06 13.44 12.64
N LEU A 161 5.57 14.20 11.67
CA LEU A 161 7.00 14.35 11.39
C LEU A 161 7.64 15.64 11.91
N TRP A 162 6.86 16.66 12.30
CA TRP A 162 7.37 17.99 12.68
C TRP A 162 8.39 18.02 13.83
N LYS A 163 8.39 17.01 14.73
CA LYS A 163 9.36 16.84 15.82
C LYS A 163 10.27 15.62 15.59
N GLY A 164 10.28 15.09 14.36
CA GLY A 164 10.98 13.88 13.95
C GLY A 164 10.53 12.63 14.71
N VAL A 165 11.49 11.72 14.94
CA VAL A 165 11.26 10.42 15.60
C VAL A 165 10.58 10.49 16.98
N LYS A 166 10.61 11.64 17.66
CA LYS A 166 9.92 11.84 18.94
C LYS A 166 8.39 11.83 18.83
N THR A 167 7.85 12.32 17.71
CA THR A 167 6.39 12.29 17.45
C THR A 167 6.02 11.12 16.58
N SER A 168 6.76 10.85 15.50
CA SER A 168 6.45 9.72 14.63
C SER A 168 6.53 8.40 15.40
N GLY A 169 7.53 8.22 16.27
CA GLY A 169 7.62 7.04 17.13
C GLY A 169 6.43 6.84 18.09
N LYS A 170 5.63 7.88 18.38
CA LYS A 170 4.37 7.74 19.13
C LYS A 170 3.19 7.40 18.23
N VAL A 171 3.13 8.01 17.04
CA VAL A 171 2.08 7.75 16.05
C VAL A 171 2.13 6.30 15.57
N VAL A 172 3.34 5.77 15.36
CA VAL A 172 3.62 4.38 14.93
C VAL A 172 2.99 3.33 15.86
N TRP A 173 2.84 3.61 17.16
CA TRP A 173 2.17 2.69 18.08
C TRP A 173 0.73 2.39 17.68
N ILE A 174 0.03 3.34 17.04
CA ILE A 174 -1.31 3.13 16.51
C ILE A 174 -1.21 2.66 15.06
N THR A 175 -0.44 3.34 14.22
CA THR A 175 -0.44 3.08 12.77
C THR A 175 0.14 1.72 12.41
N ALA A 176 1.13 1.22 13.15
CA ALA A 176 1.72 -0.09 12.90
C ALA A 176 0.96 -1.25 13.59
N THR A 177 0.29 -1.03 14.73
CA THR A 177 -0.37 -2.12 15.46
C THR A 177 -1.81 -2.38 15.01
N LEU A 178 -2.55 -1.33 14.69
CA LEU A 178 -3.97 -1.44 14.29
C LEU A 178 -4.18 -2.35 13.07
N PRO A 179 -3.33 -2.32 12.02
CA PRO A 179 -3.46 -3.24 10.90
C PRO A 179 -3.43 -4.71 11.30
N TYR A 180 -2.64 -5.09 12.31
CA TYR A 180 -2.60 -6.49 12.78
C TYR A 180 -3.91 -6.91 13.44
N VAL A 181 -4.52 -6.00 14.21
CA VAL A 181 -5.84 -6.26 14.82
C VAL A 181 -6.88 -6.46 13.71
N VAL A 182 -6.93 -5.54 12.75
CA VAL A 182 -7.90 -5.63 11.64
C VAL A 182 -7.68 -6.87 10.79
N LEU A 183 -6.43 -7.16 10.43
CA LEU A 183 -6.07 -8.33 9.64
C LEU A 183 -6.43 -9.62 10.36
N PHE A 184 -6.26 -9.70 11.68
CA PHE A 184 -6.68 -10.85 12.46
C PHE A 184 -8.20 -11.05 12.43
N VAL A 185 -8.99 -9.97 12.58
CA VAL A 185 -10.46 -10.06 12.49
C VAL A 185 -10.90 -10.44 11.08
N LEU A 186 -10.32 -9.83 10.04
CA LEU A 186 -10.62 -10.15 8.64
C LEU A 186 -10.23 -11.58 8.29
N LEU A 187 -9.14 -12.10 8.84
CA LEU A 187 -8.73 -13.49 8.67
C LEU A 187 -9.77 -14.43 9.28
N ILE A 188 -10.13 -14.24 10.55
CA ILE A 188 -11.15 -15.09 11.21
C ILE A 188 -12.46 -15.03 10.44
N HIS A 189 -12.90 -13.85 10.06
CA HIS A 189 -14.14 -13.71 9.31
C HIS A 189 -14.04 -14.38 7.93
N GLY A 190 -12.98 -14.10 7.18
CA GLY A 190 -12.76 -14.62 5.84
C GLY A 190 -12.74 -16.14 5.79
N ILE A 191 -12.10 -16.82 6.74
CA ILE A 191 -12.08 -18.30 6.79
C ILE A 191 -13.44 -18.92 7.17
N THR A 192 -14.35 -18.15 7.79
CA THR A 192 -15.71 -18.63 8.13
C THR A 192 -16.70 -18.50 6.97
N LEU A 193 -16.35 -17.79 5.90
CA LEU A 193 -17.21 -17.59 4.74
C LEU A 193 -17.28 -18.85 3.85
N PRO A 194 -18.43 -19.10 3.18
CA PRO A 194 -18.56 -20.21 2.24
C PRO A 194 -17.59 -20.04 1.08
N GLY A 195 -16.97 -21.13 0.60
CA GLY A 195 -16.01 -21.07 -0.51
C GLY A 195 -14.60 -20.58 -0.17
N ALA A 196 -14.34 -20.12 1.06
CA ALA A 196 -13.01 -19.68 1.51
C ALA A 196 -11.92 -20.76 1.32
N TYR A 197 -12.28 -22.04 1.49
CA TYR A 197 -11.39 -23.17 1.25
C TYR A 197 -10.83 -23.19 -0.19
N ASN A 198 -11.65 -22.88 -1.20
CA ASN A 198 -11.20 -22.86 -2.59
C ASN A 198 -10.15 -21.78 -2.83
N GLY A 199 -10.33 -20.62 -2.19
CA GLY A 199 -9.37 -19.51 -2.19
C GLY A 199 -8.04 -19.87 -1.54
N ILE A 200 -8.07 -20.46 -0.34
CA ILE A 200 -6.87 -20.92 0.37
C ILE A 200 -6.16 -22.01 -0.42
N ASN A 201 -6.91 -22.95 -1.01
CA ASN A 201 -6.34 -23.97 -1.88
C ASN A 201 -5.64 -23.33 -3.08
N ALA A 202 -6.24 -22.33 -3.73
CA ALA A 202 -5.59 -21.59 -4.83
C ALA A 202 -4.31 -20.87 -4.38
N TYR A 203 -4.31 -20.25 -3.20
CA TYR A 203 -3.13 -19.60 -2.63
C TYR A 203 -1.96 -20.57 -2.40
N LEU A 204 -2.25 -21.71 -1.78
CA LEU A 204 -1.24 -22.68 -1.37
C LEU A 204 -0.97 -23.75 -2.42
N HIS A 205 -1.74 -23.83 -3.50
CA HIS A 205 -1.55 -24.81 -4.57
C HIS A 205 -0.09 -24.80 -5.06
N ILE A 206 0.50 -26.00 -5.14
CA ILE A 206 1.91 -26.17 -5.45
C ILE A 206 2.03 -26.70 -6.87
N ASP A 207 2.45 -25.82 -7.79
CA ASP A 207 2.87 -26.21 -9.12
C ASP A 207 4.36 -25.94 -9.31
N PHE A 208 5.16 -27.01 -9.25
CA PHE A 208 6.61 -26.95 -9.44
C PHE A 208 7.03 -26.63 -10.87
N ARG A 209 6.14 -26.78 -11.87
CA ARG A 209 6.46 -26.45 -13.27
C ARG A 209 6.74 -24.96 -13.43
N ARG A 210 6.01 -24.12 -12.67
CA ARG A 210 6.19 -22.66 -12.66
C ARG A 210 7.58 -22.22 -12.21
N LEU A 211 8.31 -23.04 -11.43
CA LEU A 211 9.69 -22.70 -11.01
C LEU A 211 10.69 -22.71 -12.18
N LYS A 212 10.33 -23.30 -13.33
CA LYS A 212 11.14 -23.23 -14.55
C LYS A 212 11.04 -21.87 -15.25
N GLU A 213 10.04 -21.07 -14.92
CA GLU A 213 9.82 -19.75 -15.51
C GLU A 213 10.69 -18.71 -14.78
N ALA A 214 11.53 -17.99 -15.52
CA ALA A 214 12.40 -16.97 -14.94
C ALA A 214 11.62 -15.81 -14.30
N THR A 215 10.42 -15.52 -14.81
CA THR A 215 9.52 -14.48 -14.27
C THR A 215 9.19 -14.71 -12.80
N VAL A 216 8.93 -15.95 -12.40
CA VAL A 216 8.62 -16.31 -11.00
C VAL A 216 9.76 -15.94 -10.05
N TRP A 217 11.01 -16.04 -10.50
CA TRP A 217 12.18 -15.65 -9.73
C TRP A 217 12.38 -14.13 -9.69
N ILE A 218 12.16 -13.45 -10.81
CA ILE A 218 12.22 -11.99 -10.89
C ILE A 218 11.15 -11.36 -9.99
N ASP A 219 9.93 -11.88 -10.01
CA ASP A 219 8.82 -11.42 -9.18
C ASP A 219 9.12 -11.63 -7.69
N ALA A 220 9.69 -12.78 -7.32
CA ALA A 220 10.09 -13.06 -5.94
C ALA A 220 11.18 -12.10 -5.45
N ALA A 221 12.21 -11.84 -6.27
CA ALA A 221 13.28 -10.90 -5.93
C ALA A 221 12.73 -9.47 -5.78
N THR A 222 11.89 -9.05 -6.73
CA THR A 222 11.27 -7.72 -6.77
C THR A 222 10.37 -7.51 -5.55
N GLN A 223 9.55 -8.51 -5.21
CA GLN A 223 8.67 -8.46 -4.04
C GLN A 223 9.47 -8.33 -2.74
N ILE A 224 10.54 -9.11 -2.56
CA ILE A 224 11.39 -9.00 -1.36
C ILE A 224 12.04 -7.63 -1.25
N PHE A 225 12.59 -7.12 -2.36
CA PHE A 225 13.30 -5.84 -2.37
C PHE A 225 12.37 -4.68 -2.00
N TYR A 226 11.21 -4.58 -2.65
CA TYR A 226 10.24 -3.52 -2.37
C TYR A 226 9.52 -3.71 -1.03
N SER A 227 9.25 -4.96 -0.61
CA SER A 227 8.57 -5.22 0.67
C SER A 227 9.41 -4.85 1.88
N LEU A 228 10.72 -5.11 1.84
CA LEU A 228 11.63 -4.73 2.93
C LEU A 228 12.03 -3.25 2.89
N GLY A 229 11.79 -2.55 1.78
CA GLY A 229 12.13 -1.13 1.63
C GLY A 229 13.63 -0.84 1.61
N ALA A 230 14.46 -1.84 1.27
CA ALA A 230 15.90 -1.66 1.13
C ALA A 230 16.18 -0.73 -0.08
N GLY A 231 17.16 0.16 0.05
CA GLY A 231 17.55 1.10 -1.00
C GLY A 231 16.78 2.42 -1.01
N PHE A 232 15.79 2.60 -0.13
CA PHE A 232 15.04 3.87 0.00
C PHE A 232 15.64 4.83 1.03
N GLY A 233 16.70 4.43 1.74
CA GLY A 233 17.38 5.27 2.74
C GLY A 233 16.57 5.49 4.02
N VAL A 234 15.35 4.95 4.10
CA VAL A 234 14.46 4.98 5.28
C VAL A 234 15.10 4.24 6.45
N LEU A 235 15.67 3.06 6.20
CA LEU A 235 16.32 2.25 7.23
C LEU A 235 17.56 2.96 7.78
N ILE A 236 18.36 3.57 6.89
CA ILE A 236 19.53 4.38 7.27
C ILE A 236 19.09 5.55 8.16
N ALA A 237 18.08 6.30 7.72
CA ALA A 237 17.55 7.45 8.46
C ALA A 237 17.02 7.05 9.84
N PHE A 238 16.20 5.99 9.95
CA PHE A 238 15.72 5.55 11.26
C PHE A 238 16.83 4.99 12.15
N ALA A 239 17.73 4.18 11.60
CA ALA A 239 18.83 3.62 12.37
C ALA A 239 19.82 4.69 12.84
N SER A 240 19.95 5.82 12.15
CA SER A 240 20.77 6.96 12.60
C SER A 240 20.36 7.51 13.97
N TYR A 241 19.10 7.27 14.39
CA TYR A 241 18.58 7.68 15.68
C TYR A 241 18.75 6.61 16.78
N ASN A 242 19.25 5.42 16.44
CA ASN A 242 19.48 4.36 17.42
C ASN A 242 20.63 4.69 18.37
N LYS A 243 20.60 4.05 19.55
CA LYS A 243 21.79 3.98 20.41
C LYS A 243 22.89 3.20 19.69
N PHE A 244 24.15 3.58 19.93
CA PHE A 244 25.28 3.00 19.18
C PHE A 244 25.48 1.52 19.49
N ASP A 245 25.28 1.14 20.74
CA ASP A 245 25.40 -0.20 21.31
C ASP A 245 24.14 -1.07 21.13
N ASN A 246 23.11 -0.55 20.45
CA ASN A 246 21.89 -1.31 20.18
C ASN A 246 22.16 -2.49 19.22
N ASN A 247 21.51 -3.63 19.46
CA ASN A 247 21.70 -4.81 18.62
C ASN A 247 20.87 -4.72 17.32
N CYS A 248 21.38 -3.96 16.34
CA CYS A 248 20.73 -3.81 15.04
C CYS A 248 20.64 -5.12 14.23
N TYR A 249 21.46 -6.13 14.53
CA TYR A 249 21.37 -7.45 13.89
C TYR A 249 20.09 -8.19 14.30
N ARG A 250 19.79 -8.19 15.60
CA ARG A 250 18.54 -8.76 16.13
C ARG A 250 17.34 -8.01 15.56
N ASP A 251 17.40 -6.69 15.51
CA ASP A 251 16.31 -5.86 14.98
C ASP A 251 16.08 -6.13 13.49
N ALA A 252 17.15 -6.28 12.71
CA ALA A 252 17.08 -6.64 11.29
C ALA A 252 16.40 -8.00 11.07
N LEU A 253 16.81 -9.03 11.82
CA LEU A 253 16.24 -10.36 11.70
C LEU A 253 14.76 -10.38 12.13
N LEU A 254 14.43 -9.72 13.24
CA LEU A 254 13.07 -9.68 13.77
C LEU A 254 12.13 -8.94 12.80
N THR A 255 12.51 -7.74 12.37
CA THR A 255 11.66 -6.90 11.50
C THR A 255 11.45 -7.55 10.13
N SER A 256 12.49 -8.09 9.50
CA SER A 256 12.37 -8.80 8.21
C SER A 256 11.50 -10.05 8.31
N THR A 257 11.60 -10.80 9.42
CA THR A 257 10.75 -11.97 9.67
C THR A 257 9.30 -11.55 9.88
N ILE A 258 9.04 -10.54 10.73
CA ILE A 258 7.68 -10.02 10.96
C ILE A 258 7.06 -9.57 9.64
N ASN A 259 7.78 -8.78 8.83
CA ASN A 259 7.31 -8.35 7.52
C ASN A 259 6.83 -9.54 6.65
N CYS A 260 7.66 -10.59 6.53
CA CYS A 260 7.32 -11.75 5.70
C CYS A 260 6.16 -12.56 6.28
N VAL A 261 6.10 -12.73 7.60
CA VAL A 261 4.97 -13.38 8.28
C VAL A 261 3.69 -12.59 8.05
N THR A 262 3.73 -11.26 8.16
CA THR A 262 2.59 -10.39 7.89
C THR A 262 2.09 -10.55 6.46
N SER A 263 2.98 -10.56 5.46
CA SER A 263 2.60 -10.81 4.06
C SER A 263 1.96 -12.19 3.89
N PHE A 264 2.51 -13.22 4.54
CA PHE A 264 1.98 -14.59 4.45
C PHE A 264 0.57 -14.70 5.05
N ILE A 265 0.34 -14.12 6.23
CA ILE A 265 -0.98 -14.10 6.90
C ILE A 265 -1.97 -13.21 6.12
N SER A 266 -1.53 -12.06 5.60
CA SER A 266 -2.33 -11.21 4.72
C SER A 266 -2.84 -12.00 3.51
N GLY A 267 -1.99 -12.87 2.93
CA GLY A 267 -2.36 -13.77 1.85
C GLY A 267 -3.56 -14.66 2.20
N PHE A 268 -3.61 -15.23 3.41
CA PHE A 268 -4.81 -15.99 3.83
C PHE A 268 -6.05 -15.12 3.94
N ALA A 269 -5.94 -13.91 4.52
CA ALA A 269 -7.07 -12.99 4.63
C ALA A 269 -7.60 -12.58 3.24
N ILE A 270 -6.71 -12.29 2.29
CA ILE A 270 -7.06 -11.96 0.90
C ILE A 270 -7.68 -13.16 0.18
N PHE A 271 -7.00 -14.29 0.16
CA PHE A 271 -7.46 -15.43 -0.62
C PHE A 271 -8.72 -16.09 -0.05
N SER A 272 -8.96 -16.01 1.27
CA SER A 272 -10.23 -16.48 1.83
C SER A 272 -11.43 -15.68 1.32
N ILE A 273 -11.32 -14.35 1.27
CA ILE A 273 -12.36 -13.46 0.71
C ILE A 273 -12.49 -13.65 -0.81
N LEU A 274 -11.37 -13.80 -1.54
CA LEU A 274 -11.40 -14.13 -2.99
C LEU A 274 -12.13 -15.45 -3.27
N GLY A 275 -11.91 -16.47 -2.45
CA GLY A 275 -12.58 -17.76 -2.55
C GLY A 275 -14.09 -17.65 -2.34
N TYR A 276 -14.50 -16.83 -1.36
CA TYR A 276 -15.90 -16.49 -1.13
C TYR A 276 -16.52 -15.77 -2.34
N MET A 277 -15.88 -14.73 -2.86
CA MET A 277 -16.36 -13.99 -4.04
C MET A 277 -16.50 -14.90 -5.28
N ALA A 278 -15.52 -15.76 -5.52
CA ALA A 278 -15.58 -16.72 -6.62
C ALA A 278 -16.74 -17.72 -6.45
N HIS A 279 -17.03 -18.13 -5.22
CA HIS A 279 -18.13 -19.03 -4.89
C HIS A 279 -19.50 -18.35 -5.08
N GLU A 280 -19.68 -17.13 -4.55
CA GLU A 280 -20.93 -16.37 -4.68
C GLU A 280 -21.28 -16.05 -6.14
N HIS A 281 -20.30 -15.60 -6.92
CA HIS A 281 -20.52 -15.23 -8.33
C HIS A 281 -20.40 -16.42 -9.30
N LYS A 282 -20.08 -17.62 -8.81
CA LYS A 282 -19.88 -18.83 -9.62
C LYS A 282 -18.85 -18.63 -10.75
N VAL A 283 -17.80 -17.87 -10.46
CA VAL A 283 -16.69 -17.58 -11.38
C VAL A 283 -15.40 -18.26 -10.92
N LYS A 284 -14.40 -18.34 -11.79
CA LYS A 284 -13.08 -18.85 -11.39
C LYS A 284 -12.36 -17.82 -10.52
N ILE A 285 -11.54 -18.31 -9.58
CA ILE A 285 -10.73 -17.44 -8.72
C ILE A 285 -9.78 -16.56 -9.55
N GLU A 286 -9.27 -17.07 -10.67
CA GLU A 286 -8.41 -16.34 -11.61
C GLU A 286 -9.11 -15.11 -12.23
N ASP A 287 -10.44 -15.12 -12.32
CA ASP A 287 -11.21 -14.02 -12.89
C ASP A 287 -11.48 -12.92 -11.86
N VAL A 288 -11.36 -13.19 -10.56
CA VAL A 288 -11.50 -12.21 -9.47
C VAL A 288 -10.16 -11.77 -8.90
N ALA A 289 -9.12 -12.60 -8.98
CA ALA A 289 -7.78 -12.29 -8.49
C ALA A 289 -7.17 -11.15 -9.33
N THR A 290 -7.22 -9.94 -8.80
CA THR A 290 -6.58 -8.74 -9.35
C THR A 290 -5.48 -8.27 -8.42
N GLU A 291 -4.51 -7.51 -8.96
CA GLU A 291 -3.41 -6.94 -8.20
C GLU A 291 -3.55 -5.41 -8.07
N GLY A 292 -2.80 -4.83 -7.13
CA GLY A 292 -2.72 -3.38 -6.95
C GLY A 292 -4.00 -2.75 -6.41
N ALA A 293 -4.29 -1.53 -6.87
CA ALA A 293 -5.40 -0.72 -6.35
C ALA A 293 -6.78 -1.35 -6.57
N GLY A 294 -6.98 -2.08 -7.68
CA GLY A 294 -8.26 -2.72 -7.99
C GLY A 294 -8.67 -3.77 -6.94
N LEU A 295 -7.70 -4.52 -6.41
CA LEU A 295 -7.96 -5.48 -5.34
C LEU A 295 -8.58 -4.79 -4.12
N VAL A 296 -8.01 -3.66 -3.72
CA VAL A 296 -8.31 -2.97 -2.47
C VAL A 296 -9.50 -2.02 -2.59
N PHE A 297 -9.70 -1.37 -3.74
CA PHE A 297 -10.74 -0.34 -3.92
C PHE A 297 -11.94 -0.79 -4.75
N ILE A 298 -11.88 -1.97 -5.37
CA ILE A 298 -13.01 -2.56 -6.12
C ILE A 298 -13.44 -3.86 -5.45
N LEU A 299 -12.55 -4.85 -5.44
CA LEU A 299 -12.94 -6.21 -5.10
C LEU A 299 -13.22 -6.41 -3.60
N TYR A 300 -12.40 -5.82 -2.74
CA TYR A 300 -12.64 -5.86 -1.29
C TYR A 300 -13.91 -5.14 -0.88
N PRO A 301 -14.17 -3.90 -1.35
CA PRO A 301 -15.41 -3.20 -1.08
C PRO A 301 -16.65 -3.98 -1.58
N GLU A 302 -16.54 -4.63 -2.75
CA GLU A 302 -17.56 -5.53 -3.27
C GLU A 302 -17.81 -6.73 -2.36
N ALA A 303 -16.74 -7.39 -1.88
CA ALA A 303 -16.89 -8.51 -0.94
C ALA A 303 -17.43 -8.08 0.43
N ILE A 304 -17.08 -6.88 0.88
CA ILE A 304 -17.56 -6.33 2.16
C ILE A 304 -19.05 -5.98 2.07
N SER A 305 -19.54 -5.53 0.91
CA SER A 305 -20.94 -5.11 0.76
C SER A 305 -21.93 -6.28 0.86
N THR A 306 -21.48 -7.53 0.64
CA THR A 306 -22.32 -8.73 0.79
C THR A 306 -22.45 -9.19 2.25
N LEU A 307 -21.59 -8.70 3.15
CA LEU A 307 -21.56 -9.11 4.55
C LEU A 307 -22.66 -8.41 5.37
N SER A 308 -23.21 -9.12 6.36
CA SER A 308 -24.08 -8.49 7.36
C SER A 308 -23.29 -7.47 8.19
N GLY A 309 -23.80 -6.23 8.28
CA GLY A 309 -23.08 -5.13 8.94
C GLY A 309 -21.92 -4.57 8.12
N SER A 310 -22.02 -4.62 6.78
CA SER A 310 -21.01 -4.17 5.81
C SER A 310 -20.38 -2.80 6.13
N THR A 311 -21.15 -1.84 6.63
CA THR A 311 -20.66 -0.52 7.08
C THR A 311 -19.50 -0.64 8.09
N PHE A 312 -19.64 -1.50 9.11
CA PHE A 312 -18.61 -1.69 10.13
C PHE A 312 -17.32 -2.24 9.52
N TRP A 313 -17.45 -3.27 8.68
CA TRP A 313 -16.33 -3.90 8.01
C TRP A 313 -15.61 -2.96 7.05
N ALA A 314 -16.35 -2.14 6.30
CA ALA A 314 -15.79 -1.13 5.40
C ALA A 314 -14.97 -0.08 6.17
N VAL A 315 -15.54 0.48 7.25
CA VAL A 315 -14.86 1.46 8.11
C VAL A 315 -13.56 0.88 8.67
N VAL A 316 -13.61 -0.33 9.23
CA VAL A 316 -12.44 -1.00 9.81
C VAL A 316 -11.37 -1.30 8.75
N PHE A 317 -11.78 -1.75 7.56
CA PHE A 317 -10.87 -2.03 6.44
C PHE A 317 -10.17 -0.77 5.92
N PHE A 318 -10.91 0.33 5.70
CA PHE A 318 -10.31 1.58 5.22
C PHE A 318 -9.47 2.29 6.28
N ILE A 319 -9.79 2.14 7.57
CA ILE A 319 -8.90 2.56 8.66
C ILE A 319 -7.57 1.80 8.60
N MET A 320 -7.60 0.48 8.39
CA MET A 320 -6.38 -0.32 8.24
C MET A 320 -5.52 0.15 7.06
N LEU A 321 -6.13 0.40 5.90
CA LEU A 321 -5.39 0.90 4.72
C LEU A 321 -4.78 2.27 4.97
N LEU A 322 -5.55 3.15 5.64
CA LEU A 322 -5.08 4.48 6.00
C LEU A 322 -3.87 4.40 6.94
N THR A 323 -3.91 3.55 7.96
CA THR A 323 -2.79 3.41 8.90
C THR A 323 -1.56 2.76 8.28
N LEU A 324 -1.73 1.73 7.44
CA LEU A 324 -0.64 1.13 6.66
C LEU A 324 0.05 2.17 5.75
N GLY A 325 -0.76 2.96 5.04
CA GLY A 325 -0.27 4.01 4.16
C GLY A 325 0.48 5.12 4.89
N ILE A 326 -0.09 5.64 5.99
CA ILE A 326 0.53 6.72 6.77
C ILE A 326 1.88 6.27 7.31
N ASP A 327 1.99 5.04 7.83
CA ASP A 327 3.24 4.52 8.38
C ASP A 327 4.39 4.49 7.36
N SER A 328 4.13 3.93 6.18
CA SER A 328 5.11 3.88 5.09
C SER A 328 5.48 5.28 4.59
N SER A 329 4.50 6.18 4.44
CA SER A 329 4.78 7.54 3.99
C SER A 329 5.57 8.35 5.00
N MET A 330 5.35 8.14 6.31
CA MET A 330 6.17 8.77 7.36
C MET A 330 7.64 8.37 7.20
N GLY A 331 7.93 7.09 6.96
CA GLY A 331 9.29 6.61 6.72
C GLY A 331 9.95 7.25 5.50
N GLY A 332 9.27 7.24 4.36
CA GLY A 332 9.78 7.85 3.12
C GLY A 332 10.08 9.34 3.25
N MET A 333 9.16 10.10 3.86
CA MET A 333 9.37 11.54 4.08
C MET A 333 10.46 11.82 5.11
N GLU A 334 10.57 11.01 6.18
CA GLU A 334 11.65 11.13 7.15
C GLU A 334 13.02 10.89 6.51
N ALA A 335 13.14 9.96 5.55
CA ALA A 335 14.37 9.73 4.81
C ALA A 335 14.81 10.98 4.02
N VAL A 336 13.87 11.66 3.36
CA VAL A 336 14.13 12.92 2.66
C VAL A 336 14.53 14.03 3.63
N ILE A 337 13.75 14.20 4.71
CA ILE A 337 13.96 15.28 5.69
C ILE A 337 15.32 15.10 6.38
N THR A 338 15.63 13.91 6.87
CA THR A 338 16.86 13.61 7.60
C THR A 338 18.07 13.60 6.68
N GLY A 339 17.94 13.04 5.48
CA GLY A 339 19.00 13.05 4.47
C GLY A 339 19.46 14.45 4.07
N LEU A 340 18.52 15.40 3.93
CA LEU A 340 18.83 16.79 3.57
C LEU A 340 19.20 17.63 4.80
N ALA A 341 18.55 17.41 5.95
CA ALA A 341 18.83 18.19 7.16
C ALA A 341 20.24 17.92 7.72
N ASP A 342 20.81 16.73 7.51
CA ASP A 342 22.17 16.45 7.98
C ASP A 342 23.26 17.08 7.11
N ASP A 343 23.00 17.34 5.83
CA ASP A 343 23.95 17.98 4.92
C ASP A 343 23.85 19.52 4.96
N PHE A 344 22.66 20.06 5.23
CA PHE A 344 22.40 21.50 5.28
C PHE A 344 21.96 21.98 6.67
N GLN A 345 22.88 22.61 7.41
CA GLN A 345 22.65 23.08 8.78
C GLN A 345 21.45 24.05 8.92
N ILE A 346 21.16 24.86 7.90
CA ILE A 346 20.02 25.78 7.87
C ILE A 346 18.69 25.00 7.94
N LEU A 347 18.58 23.89 7.21
CA LEU A 347 17.41 23.02 7.20
C LEU A 347 17.23 22.31 8.54
N LYS A 348 18.34 21.91 9.18
CA LYS A 348 18.35 21.32 10.52
C LYS A 348 17.83 22.28 11.58
N GLN A 349 18.29 23.53 11.55
CA GLN A 349 17.85 24.58 12.48
C GLN A 349 16.37 24.91 12.31
N HIS A 350 15.89 24.96 11.07
CA HIS A 350 14.50 25.27 10.74
C HIS A 350 13.69 24.02 10.38
N ARG A 351 13.96 22.88 11.03
CA ARG A 351 13.37 21.57 10.67
C ARG A 351 11.85 21.62 10.49
N LYS A 352 11.11 22.30 11.38
CA LYS A 352 9.65 22.40 11.29
C LYS A 352 9.19 23.07 10.00
N LEU A 353 9.84 24.16 9.62
CA LEU A 353 9.55 24.89 8.38
C LEU A 353 9.96 24.05 7.17
N PHE A 354 11.08 23.33 7.26
CA PHE A 354 11.53 22.44 6.21
C PHE A 354 10.58 21.25 6.01
N THR A 355 10.13 20.59 7.09
CA THR A 355 9.11 19.54 7.04
C THR A 355 7.82 20.08 6.42
N PHE A 356 7.39 21.29 6.79
CA PHE A 356 6.24 21.94 6.14
C PHE A 356 6.47 22.12 4.63
N GLY A 357 7.65 22.63 4.24
CA GLY A 357 8.01 22.81 2.83
C GLY A 357 8.01 21.51 2.03
N VAL A 358 8.55 20.43 2.59
CA VAL A 358 8.54 19.09 1.95
C VAL A 358 7.11 18.55 1.85
N SER A 359 6.34 18.56 2.95
CA SER A 359 4.94 18.11 2.97
C SER A 359 4.04 18.90 2.03
N PHE A 360 4.19 20.23 2.00
CA PHE A 360 3.41 21.09 1.13
C PHE A 360 3.86 20.96 -0.33
N GLY A 361 5.16 20.78 -0.59
CA GLY A 361 5.69 20.49 -1.92
C GLY A 361 5.16 19.18 -2.48
N THR A 362 5.13 18.10 -1.67
CA THR A 362 4.53 16.82 -2.09
C THR A 362 3.03 16.95 -2.32
N PHE A 363 2.31 17.75 -1.52
CA PHE A 363 0.89 18.06 -1.75
C PHE A 363 0.67 18.69 -3.13
N LEU A 364 1.40 19.78 -3.45
CA LEU A 364 1.22 20.50 -4.71
C LEU A 364 1.48 19.61 -5.93
N LEU A 365 2.48 18.74 -5.86
CA LEU A 365 2.79 17.82 -6.96
C LEU A 365 1.80 16.65 -7.03
N ALA A 366 1.34 16.14 -5.89
CA ALA A 366 0.31 15.11 -5.84
C ALA A 366 -1.06 15.58 -6.38
N LEU A 367 -1.32 16.90 -6.46
CA LEU A 367 -2.52 17.44 -7.13
C LEU A 367 -2.63 17.00 -8.61
N PHE A 368 -1.50 16.84 -9.30
CA PHE A 368 -1.48 16.33 -10.68
C PHE A 368 -1.88 14.86 -10.79
N CYS A 369 -1.82 14.11 -9.69
CA CYS A 369 -2.14 12.68 -9.65
C CYS A 369 -3.59 12.41 -9.19
N ILE A 370 -4.36 13.46 -8.86
CA ILE A 370 -5.79 13.36 -8.46
C ILE A 370 -6.69 14.17 -9.38
N THR A 371 -6.24 14.41 -10.60
CA THR A 371 -7.07 14.91 -11.69
C THR A 371 -7.94 13.79 -12.25
N ASN A 372 -8.79 14.13 -13.23
CA ASN A 372 -9.66 13.17 -13.90
C ASN A 372 -8.89 12.18 -14.78
#